data_AF-A0A7W1G2Z1-F1
#
_entry.id   AF-A0A7W1G2Z1-F1
#
_cell.length_a   1.000
_cell.length_b   1.000
_cell.length_c   1.000
_cell.angle_alpha   90.00
_cell.angle_beta   90.00
_cell.angle_gamma   90.00
#
_symmetry.space_group_name_H-M   'P 1'
#
loop_
_entity.id
_entity.type
_entity.pdbx_description
1 polymer ?
#
loop_
_entity_poly.entity_id
_entity_poly.type
_entity_poly.pdbx_seq_one_letter_code
_entity_poly.pdbx_strand_id
1 'polypeptide(L)'
;LGPYLRVASAHATGGSGLILATLAAAAYGAAVEVALRLGIQSWLARWIPRSAAIVAAAALFAATHLWADAAGMAAAFTIAILAGIAFARGARWWALAAWHAQVNAACVCATLALALLAPGEARTGALFAYKGGQIAQGKLVYLEDWGWFDRTHADAWLYGQAHDALVSGTGRAHLIWLHRDVRGMRTVARDYRWDPADARDPACAWAMCAGMIIDITSESERSQAISPWWSAGQLSAWQFDDAPSTLYHCLSRAPAELSPPELTPTTDQAALQERWRQEGRTLVQLAVTEHRLPAIADPRLQGLVDRIEAARAWWRRDDTAAAE
;
A
#
# COMPACT_ATOMS: atom_id res chain seq x y z
N LEU A 1 -16.63 1.41 -8.57
CA LEU A 1 -15.56 0.48 -8.12
C LEU A 1 -15.07 0.76 -6.70
N GLY A 2 -15.30 1.97 -6.15
CA GLY A 2 -14.87 2.38 -4.80
C GLY A 2 -15.15 1.41 -3.64
N PRO A 3 -16.32 0.73 -3.58
CA PRO A 3 -16.61 -0.31 -2.59
C PRO A 3 -15.66 -1.51 -2.63
N TYR A 4 -15.45 -2.04 -3.84
CA TYR A 4 -14.61 -3.20 -4.08
C TYR A 4 -13.13 -2.84 -3.93
N LEU A 5 -12.74 -1.61 -4.27
CA LEU A 5 -11.42 -1.06 -3.95
C LEU A 5 -11.14 -1.18 -2.46
N ARG A 6 -11.96 -0.60 -1.58
CA ARG A 6 -11.73 -0.62 -0.12
C ARG A 6 -11.62 -2.02 0.45
N VAL A 7 -12.49 -2.93 0.03
CA VAL A 7 -12.50 -4.33 0.51
C VAL A 7 -11.30 -5.10 -0.03
N ALA A 8 -10.96 -4.95 -1.33
CA ALA A 8 -9.81 -5.61 -1.92
C ALA A 8 -8.50 -5.09 -1.33
N SER A 9 -8.37 -3.77 -1.14
CA SER A 9 -7.14 -3.12 -0.68
C SER A 9 -6.86 -3.30 0.81
N ALA A 10 -7.90 -3.33 1.66
CA ALA A 10 -7.74 -3.60 3.09
C ALA A 10 -7.18 -5.01 3.34
N HIS A 11 -7.33 -5.90 2.36
CA HIS A 11 -6.89 -7.29 2.41
C HIS A 11 -5.85 -7.67 1.34
N ALA A 12 -5.32 -6.69 0.59
CA ALA A 12 -4.43 -6.91 -0.56
C ALA A 12 -3.02 -7.40 -0.19
N THR A 13 -2.64 -7.42 1.09
CA THR A 13 -1.28 -7.77 1.53
C THR A 13 -0.98 -9.25 1.69
N GLY A 14 -1.97 -10.11 1.50
CA GLY A 14 -1.77 -11.55 1.46
C GLY A 14 -2.75 -12.21 0.51
N GLY A 15 -2.30 -13.22 -0.22
CA GLY A 15 -3.19 -14.03 -1.07
C GLY A 15 -4.40 -14.56 -0.31
N SER A 16 -4.24 -14.88 0.98
CA SER A 16 -5.32 -15.28 1.89
C SER A 16 -6.35 -14.17 2.15
N GLY A 17 -5.92 -12.93 2.30
CA GLY A 17 -6.80 -11.77 2.49
C GLY A 17 -7.64 -11.49 1.25
N LEU A 18 -7.04 -11.55 0.06
CA LEU A 18 -7.76 -11.38 -1.20
C LEU A 18 -8.78 -12.50 -1.43
N ILE A 19 -8.42 -13.74 -1.09
CA ILE A 19 -9.36 -14.88 -1.14
C ILE A 19 -10.54 -14.63 -0.21
N LEU A 20 -10.30 -14.25 1.05
CA LEU A 20 -11.36 -13.95 2.02
C LEU A 20 -12.25 -12.80 1.57
N ALA A 21 -11.66 -11.72 1.04
CA ALA A 21 -12.38 -10.57 0.49
C ALA A 21 -13.26 -10.97 -0.70
N THR A 22 -12.73 -11.80 -1.61
CA THR A 22 -13.47 -12.32 -2.78
C THR A 22 -14.62 -13.22 -2.34
N LEU A 23 -14.37 -14.12 -1.38
CA LEU A 23 -15.39 -15.00 -0.81
C LEU A 23 -16.48 -14.21 -0.07
N ALA A 24 -16.11 -13.20 0.71
CA ALA A 24 -17.04 -12.33 1.40
C ALA A 24 -17.89 -11.51 0.41
N ALA A 25 -17.29 -10.96 -0.64
CA ALA A 25 -18.01 -10.24 -1.69
C ALA A 25 -18.95 -11.16 -2.49
N ALA A 26 -18.54 -12.40 -2.73
CA ALA A 26 -19.37 -13.43 -3.36
C ALA A 26 -20.56 -13.81 -2.46
N ALA A 27 -20.32 -14.07 -1.17
CA ALA A 27 -21.36 -14.39 -0.19
C ALA A 27 -22.35 -13.23 -0.03
N TYR A 28 -21.86 -11.99 0.01
CA TYR A 28 -22.68 -10.79 0.02
C TYR A 28 -23.59 -10.70 -1.22
N GLY A 29 -23.02 -10.90 -2.42
CA GLY A 29 -23.80 -10.90 -3.67
C GLY A 29 -24.91 -11.95 -3.67
N ALA A 30 -24.61 -13.15 -3.14
CA ALA A 30 -25.62 -14.20 -3.00
C ALA A 30 -26.75 -13.84 -2.02
N ALA A 31 -26.40 -13.29 -0.85
CA ALA A 31 -27.39 -12.84 0.14
C ALA A 31 -28.27 -11.70 -0.40
N VAL A 32 -27.67 -10.77 -1.14
CA VAL A 32 -28.37 -9.68 -1.83
C VAL A 32 -29.39 -10.21 -2.83
N GLU A 33 -29.05 -11.19 -3.66
CA GLU A 33 -30.00 -11.75 -4.63
C GLU A 33 -31.16 -12.49 -3.94
N VAL A 34 -30.92 -13.17 -2.82
CA VAL A 34 -32.00 -13.75 -2.01
C VAL A 34 -32.96 -12.65 -1.52
N ALA A 35 -32.43 -11.60 -0.90
CA ALA A 35 -33.23 -10.51 -0.35
C ALA A 35 -33.97 -9.72 -1.44
N LEU A 36 -33.30 -9.39 -2.55
CA LEU A 36 -33.88 -8.63 -3.64
C LEU A 36 -34.90 -9.42 -4.44
N ARG A 37 -34.60 -10.67 -4.83
CA ARG A 37 -35.49 -11.44 -5.72
C ARG A 37 -36.63 -12.11 -4.97
N LEU A 38 -36.30 -12.87 -3.91
CA LEU A 38 -37.30 -13.62 -3.16
C LEU A 38 -38.07 -12.74 -2.18
N GLY A 39 -37.42 -11.70 -1.63
CA GLY A 39 -38.05 -10.73 -0.76
C GLY A 39 -38.71 -9.59 -1.54
N ILE A 40 -37.91 -8.57 -1.87
CA ILE A 40 -38.39 -7.24 -2.29
C ILE A 40 -39.16 -7.29 -3.62
N GLN A 41 -38.55 -7.81 -4.69
CA GLN A 41 -39.15 -7.83 -6.03
C GLN A 41 -40.42 -8.70 -6.05
N SER A 42 -40.39 -9.87 -5.44
CA SER A 42 -41.55 -10.78 -5.38
C SER A 42 -42.69 -10.20 -4.54
N TRP A 43 -42.38 -9.50 -3.45
CA TRP A 43 -43.38 -8.80 -2.65
C TRP A 43 -44.00 -7.62 -3.41
N LEU A 44 -43.18 -6.76 -4.01
CA LEU A 44 -43.64 -5.61 -4.80
C LEU A 44 -44.52 -6.04 -5.99
N ALA A 45 -44.17 -7.12 -6.68
CA ALA A 45 -44.93 -7.62 -7.82
C ALA A 45 -46.37 -8.09 -7.49
N ARG A 46 -46.73 -8.18 -6.20
CA ARG A 46 -48.13 -8.42 -5.76
C ARG A 46 -48.99 -7.14 -5.82
N TRP A 47 -48.36 -5.98 -5.78
CA TRP A 47 -49.02 -4.68 -5.62
C TRP A 47 -48.88 -3.79 -6.85
N ILE A 48 -47.78 -3.93 -7.60
CA ILE A 48 -47.47 -3.09 -8.76
C ILE A 48 -47.07 -3.93 -9.98
N PRO A 49 -47.15 -3.38 -11.21
CA PRO A 49 -46.73 -4.09 -12.41
C PRO A 49 -45.31 -4.63 -12.30
N ARG A 50 -45.05 -5.81 -12.87
CA ARG A 50 -43.75 -6.49 -12.76
C ARG A 50 -42.57 -5.62 -13.19
N SER A 51 -42.73 -4.81 -14.24
CA SER A 51 -41.70 -3.87 -14.71
C SER A 51 -41.37 -2.81 -13.64
N ALA A 52 -42.38 -2.26 -12.98
CA ALA A 52 -42.20 -1.30 -11.90
C ALA A 52 -41.57 -1.94 -10.66
N ALA A 53 -41.94 -3.18 -10.32
CA ALA A 53 -41.33 -3.93 -9.22
C ALA A 53 -39.82 -4.17 -9.45
N ILE A 54 -39.41 -4.48 -10.68
CA ILE A 54 -37.99 -4.64 -11.06
C ILE A 54 -37.23 -3.33 -10.85
N VAL A 55 -37.76 -2.22 -11.39
CA VAL A 55 -37.11 -0.90 -11.28
C VAL A 55 -37.01 -0.44 -9.83
N ALA A 56 -38.07 -0.62 -9.04
CA ALA A 56 -38.09 -0.25 -7.63
C ALA A 56 -37.09 -1.08 -6.80
N ALA A 57 -37.02 -2.40 -7.01
CA ALA A 57 -36.03 -3.24 -6.35
C ALA A 57 -34.58 -2.84 -6.73
N ALA A 58 -34.34 -2.51 -8.00
CA ALA A 58 -33.04 -2.04 -8.47
C ALA A 58 -32.66 -0.68 -7.88
N ALA A 59 -33.61 0.25 -7.77
CA ALA A 59 -33.39 1.56 -7.15
C ALA A 59 -33.04 1.43 -5.66
N LEU A 60 -33.73 0.55 -4.93
CA LEU A 60 -33.43 0.26 -3.52
C LEU A 60 -32.01 -0.31 -3.36
N PHE A 61 -31.59 -1.22 -4.25
CA PHE A 61 -30.22 -1.73 -4.24
C PHE A 61 -29.18 -0.67 -4.60
N ALA A 62 -29.46 0.19 -5.58
CA ALA A 62 -28.57 1.30 -5.93
C ALA A 62 -28.43 2.30 -4.77
N ALA A 63 -29.49 2.51 -3.98
CA ALA A 63 -29.44 3.37 -2.80
C ALA A 63 -28.50 2.84 -1.71
N THR A 64 -28.32 1.52 -1.56
CA THR A 64 -27.32 0.97 -0.63
C THR A 64 -25.88 1.25 -1.08
N HIS A 65 -25.70 1.78 -2.30
CA HIS A 65 -24.42 2.18 -2.88
C HIS A 65 -24.26 3.70 -2.96
N LEU A 66 -25.08 4.50 -2.25
CA LEU A 66 -24.93 5.96 -2.19
C LEU A 66 -23.53 6.43 -1.76
N TRP A 67 -22.83 5.62 -0.96
CA TRP A 67 -21.46 5.87 -0.50
C TRP A 67 -20.38 5.52 -1.55
N ALA A 68 -20.77 4.93 -2.68
CA ALA A 68 -19.90 4.30 -3.67
C ALA A 68 -19.53 5.17 -4.86
N ASP A 69 -19.97 6.44 -4.90
CA ASP A 69 -20.01 7.35 -6.07
C ASP A 69 -21.15 7.07 -7.07
N ALA A 70 -21.44 8.05 -7.94
CA ALA A 70 -22.53 7.97 -8.91
C ALA A 70 -22.36 6.82 -9.94
N ALA A 71 -21.12 6.50 -10.30
CA ALA A 71 -20.83 5.38 -11.20
C ALA A 71 -21.06 4.03 -10.50
N GLY A 72 -20.70 3.93 -9.22
CA GLY A 72 -21.03 2.80 -8.36
C GLY A 72 -22.54 2.55 -8.27
N MET A 73 -23.32 3.61 -8.06
CA MET A 73 -24.79 3.52 -8.04
C MET A 73 -25.35 3.07 -9.40
N ALA A 74 -24.88 3.64 -10.50
CA ALA A 74 -25.35 3.27 -11.85
C ALA A 74 -25.04 1.81 -12.19
N ALA A 75 -23.85 1.32 -11.81
CA ALA A 75 -23.47 -0.08 -11.97
C ALA A 75 -24.36 -1.01 -11.13
N ALA A 76 -24.56 -0.69 -9.85
CA ALA A 76 -25.43 -1.47 -8.96
C ALA A 76 -26.87 -1.53 -9.48
N PHE A 77 -27.41 -0.40 -9.93
CA PHE A 77 -28.73 -0.33 -10.55
C PHE A 77 -28.82 -1.23 -11.78
N THR A 78 -27.85 -1.15 -12.69
CA THR A 78 -27.83 -1.93 -13.93
C THR A 78 -27.77 -3.43 -13.66
N ILE A 79 -26.89 -3.87 -12.76
CA ILE A 79 -26.79 -5.28 -12.32
C ILE A 79 -28.14 -5.75 -11.77
N ALA A 80 -28.78 -4.96 -10.91
CA ALA A 80 -30.04 -5.33 -10.30
C ALA A 80 -31.23 -5.35 -11.27
N ILE A 81 -31.25 -4.47 -12.28
CA ILE A 81 -32.23 -4.51 -13.39
C ILE A 81 -32.07 -5.81 -14.18
N LEU A 82 -30.85 -6.14 -14.61
CA LEU A 82 -30.58 -7.32 -15.45
C LEU A 82 -30.96 -8.62 -14.73
N ALA A 83 -30.53 -8.78 -13.48
CA ALA A 83 -30.92 -9.92 -12.67
C ALA A 83 -32.43 -9.95 -12.38
N GLY A 84 -33.07 -8.78 -12.19
CA GLY A 84 -34.52 -8.70 -11.99
C GLY A 84 -35.33 -9.11 -13.22
N ILE A 85 -34.89 -8.72 -14.41
CA ILE A 85 -35.47 -9.16 -15.69
C ILE A 85 -35.30 -10.66 -15.88
N ALA A 86 -34.10 -11.19 -15.64
CA ALA A 86 -33.83 -12.63 -15.75
C ALA A 86 -34.70 -13.44 -14.77
N PHE A 87 -34.84 -12.98 -13.53
CA PHE A 87 -35.72 -13.59 -12.53
C PHE A 87 -37.18 -13.60 -12.99
N ALA A 88 -37.68 -12.48 -13.52
CA ALA A 88 -39.04 -12.38 -14.04
C ALA A 88 -39.30 -13.27 -15.26
N ARG A 89 -38.25 -13.69 -15.98
CA ARG A 89 -38.29 -14.67 -17.09
C ARG A 89 -38.12 -16.13 -16.62
N GLY A 90 -38.11 -16.37 -15.31
CA GLY A 90 -38.04 -17.72 -14.74
C GLY A 90 -36.62 -18.21 -14.41
N ALA A 91 -35.60 -17.34 -14.46
CA ALA A 91 -34.28 -17.71 -13.96
C ALA A 91 -34.35 -18.04 -12.47
N ARG A 92 -33.69 -19.13 -12.07
CA ARG A 92 -33.65 -19.55 -10.66
C ARG A 92 -32.79 -18.59 -9.84
N TRP A 93 -33.22 -18.24 -8.64
CA TRP A 93 -32.54 -17.27 -7.78
C TRP A 93 -31.08 -17.66 -7.47
N TRP A 94 -30.79 -18.95 -7.31
CA TRP A 94 -29.43 -19.43 -7.02
C TRP A 94 -28.48 -19.23 -8.22
N ALA A 95 -28.99 -19.28 -9.45
CA ALA A 95 -28.19 -19.01 -10.64
C ALA A 95 -27.85 -17.52 -10.73
N LEU A 96 -28.79 -16.65 -10.35
CA LEU A 96 -28.56 -15.21 -10.25
C LEU A 96 -27.59 -14.86 -9.12
N ALA A 97 -27.71 -15.54 -7.97
CA ALA A 97 -26.76 -15.41 -6.86
C ALA A 97 -25.34 -15.81 -7.29
N ALA A 98 -25.17 -16.92 -8.00
CA ALA A 98 -23.89 -17.35 -8.54
C ALA A 98 -23.34 -16.36 -9.58
N TRP A 99 -24.20 -15.84 -10.47
CA TRP A 99 -23.81 -14.82 -11.44
C TRP A 99 -23.35 -13.52 -10.76
N HIS A 100 -24.10 -13.01 -9.78
CA HIS A 100 -23.73 -11.81 -9.03
C HIS A 100 -22.42 -12.03 -8.25
N ALA A 101 -22.23 -13.22 -7.65
CA ALA A 101 -20.97 -13.58 -7.00
C ALA A 101 -19.78 -13.53 -7.98
N GLN A 102 -19.95 -14.04 -9.20
CA GLN A 102 -18.93 -13.97 -10.26
C GLN A 102 -18.65 -12.53 -10.70
N VAL A 103 -19.68 -11.70 -10.85
CA VAL A 103 -19.53 -10.27 -11.16
C VAL A 103 -18.75 -9.56 -10.05
N ASN A 104 -19.06 -9.82 -8.77
CA ASN A 104 -18.33 -9.24 -7.64
C ASN A 104 -16.86 -9.66 -7.63
N ALA A 105 -16.57 -10.96 -7.84
CA ALA A 105 -15.22 -11.46 -7.93
C ALA A 105 -14.46 -10.83 -9.11
N ALA A 106 -15.08 -10.75 -10.28
CA ALA A 106 -14.52 -10.11 -11.46
C ALA A 106 -14.24 -8.62 -11.21
N CYS A 107 -15.14 -7.90 -10.54
CA CYS A 107 -14.94 -6.50 -10.15
C CYS A 107 -13.75 -6.33 -9.19
N VAL A 108 -13.58 -7.22 -8.21
CA VAL A 108 -12.41 -7.22 -7.30
C VAL A 108 -11.12 -7.44 -8.10
N CYS A 109 -11.07 -8.45 -8.96
CA CYS A 109 -9.91 -8.74 -9.79
C CYS A 109 -9.59 -7.61 -10.78
N ALA A 110 -10.60 -7.08 -11.45
CA ALA A 110 -10.44 -5.97 -12.40
C ALA A 110 -9.96 -4.70 -11.70
N THR A 111 -10.46 -4.44 -10.48
CA THR A 111 -10.01 -3.32 -9.66
C THR A 111 -8.54 -3.44 -9.30
N LEU A 112 -8.10 -4.61 -8.85
CA LEU A 112 -6.70 -4.87 -8.53
C LEU A 112 -5.83 -4.75 -9.78
N ALA A 113 -6.27 -5.32 -10.90
CA ALA A 113 -5.58 -5.19 -12.18
C ALA A 113 -5.45 -3.73 -12.61
N LEU A 114 -6.50 -2.90 -12.46
CA LEU A 114 -6.45 -1.47 -12.74
C LEU A 114 -5.49 -0.72 -11.83
N ALA A 115 -5.49 -1.02 -10.52
CA ALA A 115 -4.55 -0.41 -9.57
C ALA A 115 -3.08 -0.76 -9.88
N LEU A 116 -2.84 -1.96 -10.42
CA LEU A 116 -1.52 -2.41 -10.85
C LEU A 116 -1.11 -1.80 -12.20
N LEU A 117 -1.99 -1.83 -13.20
CA LEU A 117 -1.71 -1.46 -14.58
C LEU A 117 -1.71 0.05 -14.84
N ALA A 118 -2.53 0.81 -14.13
CA ALA A 118 -2.73 2.23 -14.40
C ALA A 118 -2.39 3.10 -13.17
N PRO A 119 -1.37 3.98 -13.26
CA PRO A 119 -1.20 5.03 -12.26
C PRO A 119 -2.45 5.94 -12.25
N GLY A 120 -2.84 6.43 -11.06
CA GLY A 120 -3.99 7.31 -10.87
C GLY A 120 -4.95 6.84 -9.78
N GLU A 121 -6.21 7.27 -9.86
CA GLU A 121 -7.23 7.10 -8.80
C GLU A 121 -7.41 5.65 -8.32
N ALA A 122 -7.31 4.66 -9.21
CA ALA A 122 -7.44 3.25 -8.82
C ALA A 122 -6.28 2.81 -7.92
N ARG A 123 -5.03 3.15 -8.30
CA ARG A 123 -3.84 2.88 -7.49
C ARG A 123 -3.86 3.66 -6.18
N THR A 124 -4.19 4.96 -6.25
CA THR A 124 -4.32 5.82 -5.08
C THR A 124 -5.36 5.28 -4.10
N GLY A 125 -6.53 4.89 -4.60
CA GLY A 125 -7.59 4.29 -3.76
C GLY A 125 -7.16 2.98 -3.11
N ALA A 126 -6.43 2.13 -3.86
CA ALA A 126 -5.92 0.87 -3.33
C ALA A 126 -4.85 1.10 -2.24
N LEU A 127 -3.85 1.93 -2.50
CA LEU A 127 -2.80 2.25 -1.51
C LEU A 127 -3.38 2.97 -0.29
N PHE A 128 -4.35 3.88 -0.50
CA PHE A 128 -5.00 4.60 0.59
C PHE A 128 -5.67 3.65 1.59
N ALA A 129 -6.47 2.70 1.09
CA ALA A 129 -7.17 1.77 1.96
C ALA A 129 -6.25 0.64 2.47
N TYR A 130 -5.19 0.29 1.74
CA TYR A 130 -4.13 -0.58 2.25
C TYR A 130 -3.45 0.01 3.50
N LYS A 131 -2.98 1.25 3.43
CA LYS A 131 -2.29 1.92 4.55
C LYS A 131 -3.25 2.19 5.71
N GLY A 132 -4.52 2.48 5.45
CA GLY A 132 -5.57 2.50 6.48
C GLY A 132 -5.69 1.18 7.26
N GLY A 133 -5.51 0.04 6.58
CA GLY A 133 -5.41 -1.27 7.20
C GLY A 133 -4.14 -1.47 8.04
N GLN A 134 -2.99 -0.91 7.62
CA GLN A 134 -1.75 -0.94 8.40
C GLN A 134 -1.86 -0.13 9.70
N ILE A 135 -2.57 1.00 9.67
CA ILE A 135 -2.89 1.77 10.88
C ILE A 135 -3.76 0.94 11.82
N ALA A 136 -4.78 0.25 11.29
CA ALA A 136 -5.65 -0.60 12.11
C ALA A 136 -4.92 -1.78 12.76
N GLN A 137 -3.81 -2.21 12.17
CA GLN A 137 -2.92 -3.25 12.69
C GLN A 137 -1.80 -2.69 13.59
N GLY A 138 -1.73 -1.37 13.81
CA GLY A 138 -0.69 -0.72 14.60
C GLY A 138 0.70 -0.74 13.97
N LYS A 139 0.78 -1.02 12.65
CA LYS A 139 2.04 -1.08 11.89
C LYS A 139 2.46 0.29 11.37
N LEU A 140 1.49 1.06 10.89
CA LEU A 140 1.70 2.44 10.44
C LEU A 140 1.26 3.40 11.55
N VAL A 141 2.16 4.28 11.98
CA VAL A 141 1.92 5.30 13.01
C VAL A 141 2.33 6.68 12.51
N TYR A 142 1.96 7.72 13.26
CA TYR A 142 2.39 9.08 12.98
C TYR A 142 3.38 9.54 14.05
N LEU A 143 4.53 10.04 13.62
CA LEU A 143 5.54 10.66 14.46
C LEU A 143 5.43 12.18 14.27
N GLU A 144 5.17 12.92 15.34
CA GLU A 144 5.14 14.38 15.26
C GLU A 144 6.49 14.92 14.75
N ASP A 145 6.44 15.99 13.94
CA ASP A 145 7.58 16.60 13.24
C ASP A 145 8.31 15.75 12.18
N TRP A 146 7.91 14.48 12.01
CA TRP A 146 8.40 13.59 10.96
C TRP A 146 7.34 13.24 9.91
N GLY A 147 6.18 12.74 10.36
CA GLY A 147 5.13 12.21 9.48
C GLY A 147 4.81 10.74 9.74
N TRP A 148 4.30 10.06 8.72
CA TRP A 148 3.96 8.64 8.82
C TRP A 148 5.21 7.76 8.86
N PHE A 149 5.16 6.76 9.73
CA PHE A 149 6.23 5.81 9.96
C PHE A 149 5.68 4.38 10.00
N ASP A 150 6.17 3.53 9.11
CA ASP A 150 5.88 2.10 9.10
C ASP A 150 6.93 1.35 9.91
N ARG A 151 6.46 0.77 11.02
CA ARG A 151 7.29 0.02 11.97
C ARG A 151 7.91 -1.23 11.36
N THR A 152 7.40 -1.70 10.21
CA THR A 152 7.91 -2.91 9.55
C THR A 152 9.18 -2.67 8.74
N HIS A 153 9.45 -1.43 8.33
CA HIS A 153 10.63 -1.05 7.53
C HIS A 153 11.86 -0.68 8.37
N ALA A 154 11.88 -1.09 9.64
CA ALA A 154 13.03 -0.96 10.52
C ALA A 154 14.06 -2.06 10.23
N ASP A 155 14.83 -1.91 9.15
CA ASP A 155 15.89 -2.85 8.74
C ASP A 155 17.13 -2.77 9.64
N ALA A 156 16.94 -3.03 10.94
CA ALA A 156 18.00 -3.04 11.95
C ALA A 156 19.14 -4.00 11.60
N TRP A 157 18.83 -5.09 10.88
CA TRP A 157 19.81 -6.06 10.42
C TRP A 157 20.70 -5.51 9.30
N LEU A 158 20.14 -4.78 8.33
CA LEU A 158 20.93 -4.18 7.25
C LEU A 158 21.85 -3.06 7.80
N TYR A 159 21.33 -2.28 8.75
CA TYR A 159 22.15 -1.31 9.49
C TYR A 159 23.31 -1.98 10.24
N GLY A 160 23.05 -3.10 10.92
CA GLY A 160 24.09 -3.87 11.61
C GLY A 160 25.21 -4.31 10.66
N GLN A 161 24.87 -4.88 9.51
CA GLN A 161 25.87 -5.29 8.50
C GLN A 161 26.75 -4.12 8.03
N ALA A 162 26.15 -2.99 7.69
CA ALA A 162 26.87 -1.82 7.20
C ALA A 162 27.74 -1.19 8.30
N HIS A 163 27.21 -1.07 9.51
CA HIS A 163 27.94 -0.56 10.66
C HIS A 163 29.14 -1.44 11.03
N ASP A 164 28.95 -2.76 11.10
CA ASP A 164 30.03 -3.71 11.45
C ASP A 164 31.14 -3.67 10.39
N ALA A 165 30.79 -3.55 9.12
CA ALA A 165 31.76 -3.39 8.03
C ALA A 165 32.55 -2.08 8.17
N LEU A 166 31.88 -0.96 8.49
CA LEU A 166 32.54 0.33 8.71
C LEU A 166 33.50 0.29 9.90
N VAL A 167 33.10 -0.30 11.03
CA VAL A 167 33.91 -0.41 12.25
C VAL A 167 35.08 -1.39 12.07
N SER A 168 34.95 -2.39 11.20
CA SER A 168 36.05 -3.33 10.89
C SER A 168 37.27 -2.65 10.25
N GLY A 169 37.11 -1.45 9.69
CA GLY A 169 38.19 -0.67 9.10
C GLY A 169 38.75 -1.23 7.78
N THR A 170 38.08 -2.21 7.18
CA THR A 170 38.53 -2.87 5.93
C THR A 170 38.40 -2.00 4.68
N GLY A 171 37.65 -0.89 4.76
CA GLY A 171 37.35 -0.03 3.60
C GLY A 171 36.38 -0.65 2.61
N ARG A 172 35.70 -1.74 2.98
CA ARG A 172 34.76 -2.48 2.13
C ARG A 172 33.58 -3.05 2.93
N ALA A 173 32.40 -3.05 2.34
CA ALA A 173 31.21 -3.69 2.89
C ALA A 173 30.53 -4.53 1.81
N HIS A 174 30.16 -5.75 2.16
CA HIS A 174 29.30 -6.61 1.35
C HIS A 174 27.95 -6.68 2.06
N LEU A 175 26.96 -5.97 1.52
CA LEU A 175 25.64 -5.88 2.12
C LEU A 175 24.68 -6.81 1.40
N ILE A 176 24.06 -7.70 2.16
CA ILE A 176 23.08 -8.66 1.65
C ILE A 176 21.70 -8.24 2.14
N TRP A 177 20.69 -8.31 1.27
CA TRP A 177 19.30 -8.10 1.66
C TRP A 177 18.33 -8.96 0.87
N LEU A 178 17.12 -9.10 1.41
CA LEU A 178 16.02 -9.75 0.72
C LEU A 178 15.32 -8.72 -0.16
N HIS A 179 15.33 -8.96 -1.46
CA HIS A 179 14.63 -8.17 -2.44
C HIS A 179 13.48 -8.99 -3.03
N ARG A 180 12.29 -8.39 -3.09
CA ARG A 180 11.17 -8.98 -3.81
C ARG A 180 11.15 -8.42 -5.22
N ASP A 181 11.32 -9.30 -6.20
CA ASP A 181 11.22 -8.99 -7.62
C ASP A 181 10.17 -9.87 -8.33
N VAL A 182 10.23 -9.87 -9.66
CA VAL A 182 9.36 -10.60 -10.59
C VAL A 182 9.44 -12.12 -10.41
N ARG A 183 10.56 -12.65 -9.88
CA ARG A 183 10.82 -14.07 -9.67
C ARG A 183 10.51 -14.52 -8.25
N GLY A 184 10.12 -13.59 -7.37
CA GLY A 184 9.77 -13.86 -5.99
C GLY A 184 10.72 -13.16 -5.01
N MET A 185 10.90 -13.77 -3.85
CA MET A 185 11.87 -13.28 -2.87
C MET A 185 13.24 -13.82 -3.24
N ARG A 186 14.20 -12.92 -3.50
CA ARG A 186 15.58 -13.27 -3.79
C ARG A 186 16.51 -12.53 -2.85
N THR A 187 17.66 -13.13 -2.59
CA THR A 187 18.75 -12.46 -1.91
C THR A 187 19.52 -11.65 -2.94
N VAL A 188 19.75 -10.38 -2.65
CA VAL A 188 20.59 -9.48 -3.46
C VAL A 188 21.75 -9.05 -2.58
N ALA A 189 22.92 -8.93 -3.19
CA ALA A 189 24.11 -8.44 -2.53
C ALA A 189 24.66 -7.22 -3.25
N ARG A 190 25.35 -6.35 -2.51
CA ARG A 190 26.00 -5.17 -3.06
C ARG A 190 27.27 -4.85 -2.30
N ASP A 191 28.29 -4.51 -3.07
CA ASP A 191 29.60 -4.14 -2.56
C ASP A 191 29.77 -2.63 -2.53
N TYR A 192 30.28 -2.14 -1.40
CA TYR A 192 30.63 -0.74 -1.18
C TYR A 192 32.11 -0.63 -0.82
N ARG A 193 32.76 0.44 -1.29
CA ARG A 193 34.14 0.79 -0.94
C ARG A 193 34.24 2.23 -0.44
N TRP A 194 35.13 2.49 0.50
CA TRP A 194 35.45 3.82 1.02
C TRP A 194 36.92 3.92 1.45
N ASP A 195 37.40 5.14 1.70
CA ASP A 195 38.67 5.34 2.40
C ASP A 195 38.44 5.12 3.90
N PRO A 196 39.10 4.15 4.56
CA PRO A 196 38.95 3.93 6.01
C PRO A 196 39.19 5.18 6.87
N ALA A 197 39.92 6.19 6.38
CA ALA A 197 40.08 7.46 7.07
C ALA A 197 38.76 8.22 7.26
N ASP A 198 37.83 8.12 6.29
CA ASP A 198 36.54 8.82 6.29
C ASP A 198 35.56 8.24 7.33
N ALA A 199 35.77 6.99 7.76
CA ALA A 199 34.90 6.28 8.72
C ALA A 199 35.42 6.32 10.17
N ARG A 200 36.45 7.12 10.48
CA ARG A 200 37.05 7.17 11.83
C ARG A 200 36.19 7.91 12.86
N ASP A 201 35.45 8.92 12.40
CA ASP A 201 34.52 9.67 13.24
C ASP A 201 33.18 8.94 13.32
N PRO A 202 32.64 8.66 14.52
CA PRO A 202 31.33 8.00 14.68
C PRO A 202 30.20 8.67 13.91
N ALA A 203 30.18 10.00 13.81
CA ALA A 203 29.16 10.72 13.05
C ALA A 203 29.32 10.48 11.53
N CYS A 204 30.55 10.43 11.02
CA CYS A 204 30.81 10.10 9.63
C CYS A 204 30.46 8.63 9.31
N ALA A 205 30.86 7.68 10.17
CA ALA A 205 30.51 6.27 10.02
C ALA A 205 28.98 6.05 10.02
N TRP A 206 28.26 6.70 10.94
CA TRP A 206 26.80 6.68 10.95
C TRP A 206 26.21 7.23 9.64
N ALA A 207 26.68 8.38 9.17
CA ALA A 207 26.16 9.02 7.95
C ALA A 207 26.43 8.14 6.71
N MET A 208 27.60 7.50 6.64
CA MET A 208 27.93 6.55 5.58
C MET A 208 27.02 5.31 5.62
N CYS A 209 26.82 4.72 6.80
CA CYS A 209 25.93 3.58 7.01
C CYS A 209 24.51 3.90 6.54
N ALA A 210 23.95 5.02 7.04
CA ALA A 210 22.64 5.51 6.63
C ALA A 210 22.56 5.73 5.11
N GLY A 211 23.60 6.31 4.52
CA GLY A 211 23.70 6.54 3.08
C GLY A 211 23.64 5.23 2.28
N MET A 212 24.38 4.19 2.69
CA MET A 212 24.36 2.88 2.03
C MET A 212 22.99 2.19 2.14
N ILE A 213 22.30 2.34 3.27
CA ILE A 213 20.96 1.77 3.45
C ILE A 213 19.94 2.48 2.55
N ILE A 214 19.92 3.81 2.54
CA ILE A 214 19.02 4.59 1.67
C ILE A 214 19.27 4.26 0.20
N ASP A 215 20.54 4.04 -0.15
CA ASP A 215 20.97 3.63 -1.48
C ASP A 215 20.38 2.27 -1.90
N ILE A 216 20.36 1.29 -1.00
CA ILE A 216 19.70 -0.01 -1.18
C ILE A 216 18.18 0.14 -1.27
N THR A 217 17.57 0.89 -0.36
CA THR A 217 16.10 1.09 -0.35
C THR A 217 15.64 1.77 -1.64
N SER A 218 16.34 2.82 -2.08
CA SER A 218 16.06 3.52 -3.34
C SER A 218 16.15 2.59 -4.55
N GLU A 219 17.13 1.67 -4.57
CA GLU A 219 17.23 0.67 -5.63
C GLU A 219 16.06 -0.33 -5.58
N SER A 220 15.71 -0.79 -4.39
CA SER A 220 14.61 -1.73 -4.19
C SER A 220 13.30 -1.14 -4.70
N GLU A 221 13.00 0.12 -4.37
CA GLU A 221 11.83 0.86 -4.86
C GLU A 221 11.86 1.01 -6.40
N ARG A 222 13.00 1.36 -7.00
CA ARG A 222 13.15 1.47 -8.46
C ARG A 222 12.92 0.14 -9.16
N SER A 223 13.51 -0.95 -8.67
CA SER A 223 13.33 -2.30 -9.22
C SER A 223 11.87 -2.78 -9.10
N GLN A 224 11.22 -2.45 -7.99
CA GLN A 224 9.79 -2.72 -7.80
C GLN A 224 8.93 -1.88 -8.76
N ALA A 225 9.31 -0.63 -9.04
CA ALA A 225 8.58 0.28 -9.94
C ALA A 225 8.61 -0.17 -11.40
N ILE A 226 9.59 -0.97 -11.80
CA ILE A 226 9.70 -1.55 -13.16
C ILE A 226 9.28 -3.02 -13.23
N SER A 227 8.88 -3.61 -12.10
CA SER A 227 8.42 -5.00 -12.07
C SER A 227 7.13 -5.17 -12.91
N PRO A 228 6.82 -6.37 -13.43
CA PRO A 228 5.59 -6.62 -14.15
C PRO A 228 4.38 -6.29 -13.29
N TRP A 229 3.32 -5.79 -13.93
CA TRP A 229 2.06 -5.42 -13.30
C TRP A 229 1.42 -6.53 -12.48
N TRP A 230 1.68 -7.80 -12.76
CA TRP A 230 1.14 -8.92 -12.00
C TRP A 230 1.94 -9.26 -10.74
N SER A 231 3.08 -8.59 -10.50
CA SER A 231 3.86 -8.77 -9.27
C SER A 231 3.40 -7.81 -8.18
N ALA A 232 3.52 -8.22 -6.92
CA ALA A 232 3.24 -7.35 -5.77
C ALA A 232 4.22 -6.15 -5.67
N GLY A 233 5.33 -6.18 -6.43
CA GLY A 233 6.31 -5.09 -6.47
C GLY A 233 5.72 -3.79 -7.01
N GLN A 234 4.82 -3.87 -7.99
CA GLN A 234 4.22 -2.67 -8.62
C GLN A 234 3.31 -1.86 -7.70
N LEU A 235 2.79 -2.41 -6.60
CA LEU A 235 2.11 -1.61 -5.58
C LEU A 235 3.10 -1.14 -4.51
N SER A 236 4.09 -1.96 -4.18
CA SER A 236 5.10 -1.66 -3.16
C SER A 236 5.98 -0.47 -3.54
N ALA A 237 6.26 -0.28 -4.83
CA ALA A 237 7.09 0.81 -5.33
C ALA A 237 6.53 2.23 -5.11
N TRP A 238 5.26 2.35 -4.73
CA TRP A 238 4.55 3.62 -4.60
C TRP A 238 4.09 3.88 -3.18
N GLN A 239 4.64 3.15 -2.22
CA GLN A 239 4.42 3.43 -0.81
C GLN A 239 5.14 4.74 -0.47
N PHE A 240 4.40 5.67 0.12
CA PHE A 240 4.91 7.02 0.39
C PHE A 240 5.84 7.06 1.62
N ASP A 241 5.89 5.96 2.37
CA ASP A 241 6.45 5.88 3.70
C ASP A 241 7.58 4.84 3.85
N ASP A 242 7.85 3.98 2.86
CA ASP A 242 8.92 2.96 2.95
C ASP A 242 10.31 3.63 3.11
N ALA A 243 10.78 4.39 2.10
CA ALA A 243 12.04 5.13 2.19
C ALA A 243 12.11 6.11 3.38
N PRO A 244 11.09 6.94 3.67
CA PRO A 244 11.08 7.75 4.89
C PRO A 244 11.23 6.92 6.17
N SER A 245 10.53 5.79 6.28
CA SER A 245 10.62 4.97 7.49
C SER A 245 12.00 4.37 7.67
N THR A 246 12.65 3.93 6.58
CA THR A 246 14.04 3.50 6.62
C THR A 246 14.99 4.63 7.01
N LEU A 247 14.80 5.83 6.46
CA LEU A 247 15.59 7.01 6.81
C LEU A 247 15.44 7.35 8.30
N TYR A 248 14.22 7.39 8.82
CA TYR A 248 13.96 7.61 10.24
C TYR A 248 14.65 6.56 11.11
N HIS A 249 14.61 5.28 10.70
CA HIS A 249 15.33 4.24 11.42
C HIS A 249 16.83 4.55 11.51
N CYS A 250 17.44 4.99 10.41
CA CYS A 250 18.84 5.40 10.40
C CYS A 250 19.09 6.61 11.31
N LEU A 251 18.21 7.61 11.30
CA LEU A 251 18.29 8.78 12.18
C LEU A 251 18.21 8.39 13.67
N SER A 252 17.39 7.40 14.03
CA SER A 252 17.29 6.89 15.40
C SER A 252 18.57 6.22 15.93
N ARG A 253 19.51 5.91 15.03
CA ARG A 253 20.83 5.33 15.33
C ARG A 253 21.95 6.37 15.36
N ALA A 254 21.63 7.65 15.19
CA ALA A 254 22.63 8.72 15.22
C ALA A 254 23.38 8.73 16.56
N PRO A 255 24.71 8.98 16.54
CA PRO A 255 25.49 9.17 17.76
C PRO A 255 24.90 10.27 18.65
N ALA A 256 25.06 10.11 19.98
CA ALA A 256 24.46 11.02 20.96
C ALA A 256 24.91 12.47 20.79
N GLU A 257 26.12 12.68 20.28
CA GLU A 257 26.72 13.99 19.98
C GLU A 257 25.93 14.77 18.91
N LEU A 258 25.19 14.07 18.04
CA LEU A 258 24.30 14.69 17.06
C LEU A 258 22.93 15.06 17.65
N SER A 259 22.60 14.54 18.85
CA SER A 259 21.39 14.86 19.62
C SER A 259 20.12 14.91 18.74
N PRO A 260 19.77 13.82 18.04
CA PRO A 260 18.55 13.78 17.23
C PRO A 260 17.33 14.09 18.12
N PRO A 261 16.35 14.85 17.62
CA PRO A 261 15.16 15.13 18.41
C PRO A 261 14.39 13.85 18.72
N GLU A 262 13.95 13.71 19.96
CA GLU A 262 13.05 12.64 20.36
C GLU A 262 11.67 12.91 19.76
N LEU A 263 11.19 11.99 18.92
CA LEU A 263 9.88 12.11 18.29
C LEU A 263 8.85 11.31 19.07
N THR A 264 7.71 11.94 19.33
CA THR A 264 6.62 11.30 20.07
C THR A 264 5.69 10.60 19.07
N PRO A 265 5.50 9.27 19.17
CA PRO A 265 4.52 8.57 18.35
C PRO A 265 3.10 8.84 18.84
N THR A 266 2.19 9.18 17.92
CA THR A 266 0.76 9.08 18.17
C THR A 266 0.37 7.60 18.13
N THR A 267 -0.11 7.07 19.26
CA THR A 267 -0.54 5.66 19.38
C THR A 267 -2.05 5.49 19.43
N ASP A 268 -2.82 6.58 19.58
CA ASP A 268 -4.28 6.53 19.53
C ASP A 268 -4.74 6.21 18.10
N GLN A 269 -5.29 5.01 17.94
CA GLN A 269 -5.77 4.50 16.67
C GLN A 269 -6.92 5.34 16.09
N ALA A 270 -7.80 5.91 16.92
CA ALA A 270 -8.89 6.75 16.46
C ALA A 270 -8.37 8.06 15.87
N ALA A 271 -7.41 8.70 16.57
CA ALA A 271 -6.72 9.89 16.10
C ALA A 271 -5.94 9.62 14.80
N LEU A 272 -5.22 8.50 14.70
CA LEU A 272 -4.51 8.11 13.48
C LEU A 272 -5.46 7.90 12.29
N GLN A 273 -6.59 7.21 12.50
CA GLN A 273 -7.57 6.99 11.43
C GLN A 273 -8.26 8.28 10.98
N GLU A 274 -8.45 9.23 11.89
CA GLU A 274 -8.98 10.56 11.56
C GLU A 274 -7.97 11.35 10.73
N ARG A 275 -6.70 11.43 11.19
CA ARG A 275 -5.62 12.08 10.45
C ARG A 275 -5.46 11.46 9.05
N TRP A 276 -5.46 10.13 8.96
CA TRP A 276 -5.38 9.42 7.68
C TRP A 276 -6.49 9.79 6.71
N ARG A 277 -7.72 9.96 7.20
CA ARG A 277 -8.85 10.41 6.38
C ARG A 277 -8.68 11.83 5.85
N GLN A 278 -7.99 12.70 6.59
CA GLN A 278 -7.76 14.10 6.23
C GLN A 278 -6.62 14.26 5.22
N GLU A 279 -5.49 13.57 5.40
CA GLU A 279 -4.27 13.81 4.60
C GLU A 279 -3.85 12.64 3.70
N GLY A 280 -4.28 11.40 4.01
CA GLY A 280 -3.72 10.19 3.42
C GLY A 280 -3.91 10.06 1.91
N ARG A 281 -5.06 10.52 1.38
CA ARG A 281 -5.31 10.51 -0.07
C ARG A 281 -4.32 11.39 -0.82
N THR A 282 -4.08 12.60 -0.31
CA THR A 282 -3.15 13.56 -0.91
C THR A 282 -1.73 13.02 -0.87
N LEU A 283 -1.30 12.43 0.26
CA LEU A 283 0.03 11.84 0.39
C LEU A 283 0.28 10.70 -0.61
N VAL A 284 -0.68 9.77 -0.72
CA VAL A 284 -0.59 8.67 -1.69
C VAL A 284 -0.61 9.20 -3.11
N GLN A 285 -1.44 10.20 -3.41
CA GLN A 285 -1.49 10.80 -4.74
C GLN A 285 -0.14 11.44 -5.10
N LEU A 286 0.45 12.24 -4.21
CA LEU A 286 1.78 12.84 -4.41
C LEU A 286 2.86 11.78 -4.70
N ALA A 287 2.85 10.67 -3.96
CA ALA A 287 3.77 9.56 -4.21
C ALA A 287 3.53 8.90 -5.58
N VAL A 288 2.27 8.64 -5.93
CA VAL A 288 1.89 7.95 -7.18
C VAL A 288 2.09 8.81 -8.43
N THR A 289 1.81 10.12 -8.37
CA THR A 289 1.83 10.99 -9.55
C THR A 289 3.07 11.86 -9.64
N GLU A 290 3.61 12.32 -8.51
CA GLU A 290 4.75 13.24 -8.49
C GLU A 290 6.07 12.56 -8.13
N HIS A 291 6.04 11.31 -7.65
CA HIS A 291 7.23 10.63 -7.08
C HIS A 291 7.91 11.45 -5.98
N ARG A 292 7.12 12.21 -5.20
CA ARG A 292 7.63 13.06 -4.13
C ARG A 292 7.33 12.46 -2.78
N LEU A 293 8.38 12.35 -1.97
CA LEU A 293 8.24 12.09 -0.55
C LEU A 293 7.75 13.35 0.17
N PRO A 294 6.97 13.21 1.25
CA PRO A 294 6.60 14.35 2.08
C PRO A 294 7.84 15.04 2.66
N ALA A 295 7.79 16.36 2.77
CA ALA A 295 8.88 17.14 3.35
C ALA A 295 9.03 16.84 4.84
N ILE A 296 10.27 16.73 5.32
CA ILE A 296 10.58 16.64 6.74
C ILE A 296 10.36 18.01 7.37
N ALA A 297 9.52 18.08 8.41
CA ALA A 297 9.09 19.35 8.98
C ALA A 297 10.14 19.97 9.93
N ASP A 298 10.89 19.15 10.69
CA ASP A 298 11.93 19.65 11.62
C ASP A 298 13.24 20.00 10.87
N PRO A 299 13.72 21.25 10.92
CA PRO A 299 14.99 21.65 10.32
C PRO A 299 16.21 20.91 10.89
N ARG A 300 16.16 20.44 12.14
CA ARG A 300 17.25 19.65 12.76
C ARG A 300 17.36 18.28 12.11
N LEU A 301 16.22 17.64 11.84
CA LEU A 301 16.17 16.38 11.11
C LEU A 301 16.66 16.58 9.68
N GLN A 302 16.26 17.67 9.02
CA GLN A 302 16.77 18.01 7.69
C GLN A 302 18.30 18.14 7.67
N GLY A 303 18.91 18.81 8.66
CA GLY A 303 20.36 18.92 8.75
C GLY A 303 21.09 17.58 8.93
N LEU A 304 20.44 16.58 9.54
CA LEU A 304 20.97 15.21 9.61
C LEU A 304 20.85 14.49 8.25
N VAL A 305 19.74 14.69 7.54
CA VAL A 305 19.57 14.16 6.17
C VAL A 305 20.62 14.74 5.22
N ASP A 306 20.87 16.04 5.28
CA ASP A 306 21.87 16.70 4.44
C ASP A 306 23.28 16.12 4.68
N ARG A 307 23.60 15.76 5.94
CA ARG A 307 24.85 15.06 6.27
C ARG A 307 24.92 13.66 5.65
N ILE A 308 23.82 12.92 5.68
CA ILE A 308 23.75 11.59 5.06
C ILE A 308 23.95 11.70 3.55
N GLU A 309 23.28 12.65 2.89
CA GLU A 309 23.44 12.88 1.45
C GLU A 309 24.87 13.30 1.10
N ALA A 310 25.50 14.16 1.91
CA ALA A 310 26.91 14.53 1.73
C ALA A 310 27.85 13.31 1.87
N ALA A 311 27.58 12.43 2.84
CA ALA A 311 28.39 11.23 3.08
C ALA A 311 28.37 10.22 1.93
N ARG A 312 27.39 10.31 1.02
CA ARG A 312 27.36 9.47 -0.20
C ARG A 312 28.55 9.69 -1.12
N ALA A 313 29.24 10.83 -1.01
CA ALA A 313 30.47 11.10 -1.75
C ALA A 313 31.69 10.32 -1.21
N TRP A 314 31.60 9.76 -0.01
CA TRP A 314 32.73 9.07 0.67
C TRP A 314 32.77 7.57 0.40
N TRP A 315 31.79 7.04 -0.30
CA TRP A 315 31.78 5.65 -0.73
C TRP A 315 31.40 5.53 -2.19
N ARG A 316 31.75 4.40 -2.78
CA ARG A 316 31.39 4.04 -4.16
C ARG A 316 30.81 2.64 -4.17
N ARG A 317 29.80 2.45 -5.02
CA ARG A 317 29.29 1.13 -5.39
C ARG A 317 30.30 0.45 -6.29
N ASP A 318 30.60 -0.81 -6.02
CA ASP A 318 31.28 -1.69 -6.98
C ASP A 318 30.20 -2.44 -7.77
N ASP A 319 29.84 -1.92 -8.94
CA ASP A 319 28.85 -2.57 -9.81
C ASP A 319 29.40 -3.84 -10.50
N THR A 320 30.63 -4.26 -10.17
CA THR A 320 31.29 -5.45 -10.74
C THR A 320 30.70 -6.79 -10.32
N ALA A 321 29.74 -6.81 -9.38
CA ALA A 321 29.09 -8.03 -8.89
C ALA A 321 27.60 -8.15 -9.29
N ALA A 322 27.15 -7.45 -10.34
CA ALA A 322 25.75 -7.49 -10.78
C ALA A 322 25.32 -8.75 -11.58
N ALA A 323 26.10 -9.84 -11.54
CA ALA A 323 25.79 -11.06 -12.27
C ALA A 323 25.93 -12.30 -11.38
N GLU A 324 24.85 -12.65 -10.68
CA GLU A 324 24.39 -14.03 -10.43
C GLU A 324 22.91 -14.05 -10.03
#